data_AF-A0A443S991-F1
#
_entry.id   AF-A0A443S991-F1
#
_cell.length_a   1.000
_cell.length_b   1.000
_cell.length_c   1.000
_cell.angle_alpha   90.00
_cell.angle_beta   90.00
_cell.angle_gamma   90.00
#
_symmetry.space_group_name_H-M   'P 1'
#
loop_
_entity.id
_entity.type
_entity.pdbx_description
1 polymer ?
#
loop_
_entity_poly.entity_id
_entity_poly.type
_entity_poly.pdbx_seq_one_letter_code
_entity_poly.pdbx_strand_id
1 'polypeptide(L)'
;MDSCDCKRGIYRLHNKVYFEPESKLYLKERERLRTFYTSNNKYPHRLPSASSLARAGFYYSGEHDKVTCAFCSGTLGDWTIDDDPIKEHQFWFPHCDFVKGKFSKSGNQANY
;
A
#
# COMPACT_ATOMS: atom_id res chain seq x y z
N MET A 1 -15.68 -22.21 -2.83
CA MET A 1 -16.09 -22.01 -4.23
C MET A 1 -15.20 -20.93 -4.81
N ASP A 2 -13.99 -21.37 -5.11
CA ASP A 2 -13.17 -21.04 -6.27
C ASP A 2 -13.12 -19.57 -6.70
N SER A 3 -12.11 -18.86 -6.20
CA SER A 3 -11.38 -17.95 -7.08
C SER A 3 -9.89 -18.20 -6.89
N CYS A 4 -9.41 -19.23 -7.58
CA CYS A 4 -8.01 -19.31 -7.95
C CYS A 4 -7.76 -18.17 -8.96
N ASP A 5 -7.62 -16.94 -8.46
CA ASP A 5 -7.17 -15.82 -9.27
C ASP A 5 -5.65 -15.92 -9.40
N CYS A 6 -5.22 -16.66 -10.41
CA CYS A 6 -3.82 -16.90 -10.79
C CYS A 6 -3.12 -15.66 -11.39
N LYS A 7 -3.38 -14.46 -10.86
CA LYS A 7 -2.49 -13.32 -11.11
C LYS A 7 -1.26 -13.45 -10.21
N ARG A 8 -0.25 -14.10 -10.79
CA ARG A 8 1.20 -13.99 -10.55
C ARG A 8 1.61 -13.39 -9.19
N GLY A 9 2.04 -14.26 -8.27
CA GLY A 9 2.97 -13.90 -7.21
C GLY A 9 2.38 -13.14 -6.01
N ILE A 10 1.50 -12.18 -6.20
CA ILE A 10 1.08 -11.28 -5.11
C ILE A 10 0.04 -11.94 -4.20
N TYR A 11 0.36 -12.13 -2.92
CA TYR A 11 -0.63 -12.51 -1.90
C TYR A 11 -1.28 -11.29 -1.25
N ARG A 12 -2.59 -11.42 -0.93
CA ARG A 12 -3.36 -10.42 -0.18
C ARG A 12 -3.59 -10.89 1.26
N LEU A 13 -3.35 -10.01 2.22
CA LEU A 13 -3.78 -10.21 3.59
C LEU A 13 -4.71 -9.07 3.99
N HIS A 14 -5.92 -9.42 4.43
CA HIS A 14 -6.80 -8.48 5.11
C HIS A 14 -6.62 -8.69 6.60
N ASN A 15 -5.79 -7.87 7.23
CA ASN A 15 -5.51 -8.02 8.65
C ASN A 15 -6.80 -7.66 9.42
N LYS A 16 -7.57 -8.67 9.86
CA LYS A 16 -8.75 -8.51 10.74
C LYS A 16 -8.33 -8.22 12.19
N VAL A 17 -7.23 -7.50 12.37
CA VAL A 17 -6.81 -7.03 13.69
C VAL A 17 -7.10 -5.54 13.72
N TYR A 18 -7.79 -5.15 14.79
CA TYR A 18 -8.33 -3.84 15.10
C TYR A 18 -7.51 -2.67 14.55
N PHE A 19 -8.20 -1.63 14.09
CA PHE A 19 -7.64 -0.37 13.63
C PHE A 19 -6.60 0.16 14.63
N GLU A 20 -5.33 -0.17 14.41
CA GLU A 20 -4.25 0.25 15.28
C GLU A 20 -4.07 1.78 15.14
N PRO A 21 -3.84 2.51 16.25
CA PRO A 21 -3.66 3.97 16.25
C PRO A 21 -2.56 4.45 15.29
N GLU A 22 -1.61 3.57 14.98
CA GLU A 22 -0.48 3.77 14.09
C GLU A 22 -0.92 4.03 12.64
N SER A 23 -2.06 3.50 12.20
CA SER A 23 -2.61 3.75 10.86
C SER A 23 -2.85 5.25 10.58
N LYS A 24 -3.20 6.03 11.62
CA LYS A 24 -3.40 7.48 11.50
C LYS A 24 -2.10 8.24 11.22
N LEU A 25 -0.96 7.72 11.65
CA LEU A 25 0.36 8.32 11.38
C LEU A 25 0.66 8.31 9.87
N TYR A 26 0.10 7.34 9.16
CA TYR A 26 0.39 7.05 7.76
C TYR A 26 -0.65 7.64 6.77
N LEU A 27 -1.56 8.49 7.24
CA LEU A 27 -2.53 9.18 6.36
C LEU A 27 -1.84 10.09 5.35
N LYS A 28 -0.72 10.71 5.73
CA LYS A 28 0.09 11.56 4.84
C LYS A 28 1.10 10.70 4.08
N GLU A 29 1.20 10.93 2.78
CA GLU A 29 2.16 10.22 1.90
C GLU A 29 3.60 10.32 2.40
N ARG A 30 4.02 11.51 2.85
CA ARG A 30 5.38 11.71 3.37
C ARG A 30 5.71 10.77 4.53
N GLU A 31 4.75 10.52 5.43
CA GLU A 31 4.99 9.61 6.56
C GLU A 31 5.04 8.16 6.11
N ARG A 32 4.25 7.77 5.09
CA ARG A 32 4.39 6.46 4.44
C ARG A 32 5.74 6.30 3.77
N LEU A 33 6.20 7.29 3.03
CA LEU A 33 7.48 7.22 2.32
C LEU A 33 8.66 7.02 3.29
N ARG A 34 8.61 7.68 4.46
CA ARG A 34 9.65 7.55 5.49
C ARG A 34 9.86 6.11 5.97
N THR A 35 8.82 5.27 5.99
CA THR A 35 8.95 3.90 6.48
C THR A 35 9.87 3.03 5.63
N PHE A 36 10.06 3.37 4.35
CA PHE A 36 10.92 2.62 3.43
C PHE A 36 12.42 2.87 3.65
N TYR A 37 12.77 3.92 4.40
CA TYR A 37 14.15 4.39 4.59
C TYR A 37 14.60 4.38 6.05
N THR A 38 13.89 3.67 6.94
CA THR A 38 14.31 3.56 8.33
C THR A 38 15.59 2.73 8.44
N SER A 39 16.42 3.03 9.45
CA SER A 39 17.68 2.30 9.69
C SER A 39 17.47 0.81 9.97
N ASN A 40 16.29 0.46 10.51
CA ASN A 40 15.99 -0.89 11.01
C ASN A 40 15.20 -1.71 9.99
N ASN A 41 14.43 -1.05 9.12
CA ASN A 41 13.58 -1.68 8.11
C ASN A 41 13.79 -0.98 6.77
N LYS A 42 14.65 -1.57 5.93
CA LYS A 42 14.90 -1.11 4.56
C LYS A 42 14.15 -2.01 3.59
N TYR A 43 13.34 -1.40 2.73
CA TYR A 43 12.64 -2.14 1.68
C TYR A 43 13.66 -2.81 0.74
N PRO A 44 13.54 -4.12 0.49
CA PRO A 44 14.61 -4.89 -0.16
C PRO A 44 14.69 -4.66 -1.68
N HIS A 45 13.62 -4.17 -2.32
CA HIS A 45 13.56 -4.00 -3.77
C HIS A 45 13.74 -2.55 -4.22
N ARG A 46 14.26 -2.37 -5.44
CA ARG A 46 14.29 -1.05 -6.11
C ARG A 46 12.95 -0.73 -6.80
N LEU A 47 12.28 -1.76 -7.31
CA LEU A 47 11.00 -1.67 -8.02
C LEU A 47 10.02 -2.68 -7.43
N PRO A 48 8.74 -2.29 -7.23
CA PRO A 48 8.22 -0.93 -7.36
C PRO A 48 8.91 0.03 -6.37
N SER A 49 9.03 1.30 -6.78
CA SER A 49 9.77 2.28 -5.97
C SER A 49 9.04 2.59 -4.66
N ALA A 50 9.78 2.89 -3.60
CA ALA A 50 9.21 3.35 -2.34
C ALA A 50 8.23 4.51 -2.53
N SER A 51 8.55 5.47 -3.42
CA SER A 51 7.68 6.59 -3.75
C SER A 51 6.37 6.16 -4.43
N SER A 52 6.42 5.21 -5.37
CA SER A 52 5.19 4.70 -6.01
C SER A 52 4.32 3.92 -5.03
N LEU A 53 4.93 3.13 -4.15
CA LEU A 53 4.20 2.39 -3.09
C LEU A 53 3.54 3.37 -2.10
N ALA A 54 4.28 4.40 -1.65
CA ALA A 54 3.77 5.44 -0.77
C ALA A 54 2.62 6.23 -1.40
N ARG A 55 2.74 6.66 -2.67
CA ARG A 55 1.66 7.33 -3.42
C ARG A 55 0.42 6.45 -3.57
N ALA A 56 0.60 5.14 -3.76
CA ALA A 56 -0.50 4.19 -3.84
C ALA A 56 -1.19 3.91 -2.49
N GLY A 57 -0.76 4.55 -1.40
CA GLY A 57 -1.40 4.45 -0.09
C GLY A 57 -0.73 3.47 0.86
N PHE A 58 0.40 2.88 0.46
CA PHE A 58 1.10 1.85 1.23
C PHE A 58 2.26 2.39 2.08
N TYR A 59 2.47 1.81 3.25
CA TYR A 59 3.67 1.97 4.06
C TYR A 59 4.34 0.60 4.27
N TYR A 60 5.63 0.60 4.59
CA TYR A 60 6.44 -0.59 4.80
C TYR A 60 6.55 -0.92 6.28
N SER A 61 6.16 -2.13 6.68
CA SER A 61 6.20 -2.58 8.09
C SER A 61 7.49 -3.30 8.48
N GLY A 62 8.39 -3.56 7.52
CA GLY A 62 9.69 -4.21 7.78
C GLY A 62 9.76 -5.70 7.50
N GLU A 63 8.66 -6.30 7.07
CA GLU A 63 8.62 -7.74 6.79
C GLU A 63 8.74 -7.98 5.27
N HIS A 64 9.84 -8.60 4.84
CA HIS A 64 10.11 -8.93 3.43
C HIS A 64 9.86 -7.73 2.50
N ASP A 65 8.96 -7.85 1.54
CA ASP A 65 8.50 -6.78 0.67
C ASP A 65 7.03 -6.41 0.92
N LYS A 66 6.49 -6.84 2.06
CA LYS A 66 5.10 -6.59 2.42
C LYS A 66 4.89 -5.10 2.68
N VAL A 67 3.88 -4.54 2.05
CA VAL A 67 3.45 -3.17 2.28
C VAL A 67 1.97 -3.15 2.64
N THR A 68 1.60 -2.28 3.57
CA THR A 68 0.25 -2.22 4.14
C THR A 68 -0.39 -0.88 3.83
N CYS A 69 -1.66 -0.90 3.41
CA CYS A 69 -2.40 0.32 3.13
C CYS A 69 -2.80 1.02 4.42
N ALA A 70 -2.55 2.33 4.52
CA ALA A 70 -2.94 3.13 5.68
C ALA A 70 -4.47 3.35 5.81
N PHE A 71 -5.25 3.00 4.80
CA PHE A 71 -6.68 3.35 4.70
C PHE A 71 -7.61 2.14 4.79
N CYS A 72 -7.23 1.01 4.18
CA CYS A 72 -8.01 -0.24 4.25
C CYS A 72 -7.32 -1.35 5.04
N SER A 73 -6.10 -1.10 5.54
CA SER A 73 -5.26 -2.11 6.22
C SER A 73 -4.96 -3.36 5.39
N GLY A 74 -5.18 -3.29 4.07
CA GLY A 74 -4.84 -4.36 3.13
C GLY A 74 -3.33 -4.42 2.90
N THR A 75 -2.77 -5.62 2.98
CA THR A 75 -1.33 -5.86 2.77
C THR A 75 -1.12 -6.64 1.47
N LEU A 76 -0.13 -6.20 0.68
CA LEU A 76 0.38 -6.86 -0.53
C LEU A 76 1.88 -7.13 -0.38
N GLY A 77 2.37 -8.22 -0.97
CA GLY A 77 3.80 -8.56 -1.07
C GLY A 77 4.06 -9.38 -2.33
N ASP A 78 5.27 -9.91 -2.47
CA ASP A 78 5.78 -10.60 -3.67
C ASP A 78 5.73 -9.71 -4.94
N TRP A 79 6.17 -8.46 -4.79
CA TRP A 79 6.19 -7.46 -5.86
C TRP A 79 7.24 -7.78 -6.93
N THR A 80 6.85 -7.57 -8.18
CA THR A 80 7.70 -7.69 -9.36
C THR A 80 7.95 -6.33 -10.02
N ILE A 81 8.89 -6.29 -10.96
CA ILE A 81 9.26 -5.08 -11.70
C ILE A 81 8.11 -4.53 -12.57
N ASP A 82 7.19 -5.40 -12.98
CA ASP A 82 6.08 -5.05 -13.87
C ASP A 82 4.82 -4.59 -13.11
N ASP A 83 4.84 -4.69 -11.78
CA ASP A 83 3.67 -4.37 -10.95
C ASP A 83 3.51 -2.87 -10.75
N ASP A 84 2.27 -2.42 -10.91
CA ASP A 84 1.86 -1.04 -10.68
C ASP A 84 1.12 -0.96 -9.33
N PRO A 85 1.71 -0.33 -8.31
CA PRO A 85 1.14 -0.34 -6.96
C PRO A 85 -0.31 0.13 -6.88
N ILE A 86 -0.73 1.14 -7.64
CA ILE A 86 -2.12 1.61 -7.55
C ILE A 86 -3.10 0.68 -8.26
N LYS A 87 -2.68 0.03 -9.36
CA LYS A 87 -3.50 -0.96 -10.06
C LYS A 87 -3.66 -2.23 -9.23
N GLU A 88 -2.58 -2.70 -8.60
CA GLU A 88 -2.64 -3.86 -7.71
C GLU A 88 -3.51 -3.54 -6.48
N HIS A 89 -3.41 -2.33 -5.92
CA HIS A 89 -4.29 -1.90 -4.84
C HIS A 89 -5.77 -1.90 -5.26
N GLN A 90 -6.09 -1.36 -6.45
CA GLN A 90 -7.43 -1.36 -7.03
C GLN A 90 -7.98 -2.77 -7.23
N PHE A 91 -7.14 -3.67 -7.73
CA PHE A 91 -7.52 -5.04 -8.02
C PHE A 91 -7.79 -5.83 -6.74
N TRP A 92 -6.89 -5.76 -5.76
CA TRP A 92 -6.96 -6.59 -4.55
C TRP A 92 -7.88 -6.02 -3.47
N PHE A 93 -7.99 -4.69 -3.36
CA PHE A 93 -8.82 -4.01 -2.37
C PHE A 93 -9.73 -2.94 -3.01
N PRO A 94 -10.66 -3.33 -3.91
CA PRO A 94 -11.53 -2.40 -4.65
C PRO A 94 -12.48 -1.57 -3.75
N HIS A 95 -12.68 -2.00 -2.51
CA HIS A 95 -13.48 -1.30 -1.52
C HIS A 95 -12.70 -0.31 -0.65
N CYS A 96 -11.38 -0.19 -0.85
CA CYS A 96 -10.57 0.78 -0.15
C CYS A 96 -11.05 2.21 -0.44
N ASP A 97 -11.38 2.96 0.60
CA ASP A 97 -11.89 4.32 0.47
C ASP A 97 -10.85 5.28 -0.19
N PHE A 98 -9.55 5.00 -0.04
CA PHE A 98 -8.47 5.70 -0.74
C PHE A 98 -8.53 5.50 -2.24
N VAL A 99 -8.61 4.24 -2.67
CA VAL A 99 -8.74 3.87 -4.07
C VAL A 99 -10.03 4.42 -4.68
N LYS A 100 -11.11 4.46 -3.92
CA LYS A 100 -12.40 5.03 -4.34
C LYS A 100 -12.39 6.57 -4.42
N GLY A 101 -11.27 7.22 -4.12
CA GLY A 101 -11.14 8.68 -4.17
C GLY A 101 -11.84 9.41 -3.02
N LYS A 102 -12.28 8.72 -1.96
CA LYS A 102 -12.98 9.38 -0.82
C LYS A 102 -12.04 10.18 0.08
N PHE A 103 -10.74 10.10 -0.14
CA PHE A 103 -9.72 10.88 0.57
C PHE A 103 -9.13 12.02 -0.27
N SER A 104 -9.62 12.27 -1.49
CA SER A 104 -9.29 13.49 -2.22
C SER A 104 -9.99 14.66 -1.53
N LYS A 105 -9.22 15.55 -0.90
CA LYS A 105 -9.81 16.75 -0.31
C LYS A 105 -10.43 17.61 -1.40
N SER A 106 -11.64 18.08 -1.13
CA SER A 106 -12.30 19.20 -1.76
C SER A 106 -11.35 20.40 -1.87
N GLY A 107 -11.21 20.98 -3.06
CA GLY A 107 -10.59 22.28 -3.29
C GLY A 107 -9.17 22.24 -3.88
N ASN A 108 -9.09 22.49 -5.19
CA ASN A 108 -7.97 23.07 -5.96
C ASN A 108 -6.57 23.05 -5.30
N GLN A 109 -5.77 22.01 -5.54
CA GLN A 109 -4.49 22.16 -6.23
C GLN A 109 -3.91 20.79 -6.59
N ALA A 110 -3.21 20.77 -7.71
CA ALA A 110 -2.75 19.60 -8.43
C ALA A 110 -1.58 18.85 -7.77
N ASN A 111 -1.40 17.62 -8.29
CA ASN A 111 -0.17 16.83 -8.39
C ASN A 111 0.03 15.77 -7.30
N TYR A 112 -0.30 14.54 -7.71
CA TYR A 112 0.27 13.27 -7.26
C TYR A 112 1.70 13.10 -7.78
#